data_AF-A0A9Q0M2C2-F1
#
_entry.id   AF-A0A9Q0M2C2-F1
#
_cell.length_a   1.000
_cell.length_b   1.000
_cell.length_c   1.000
_cell.angle_alpha   90.00
_cell.angle_beta   90.00
_cell.angle_gamma   90.00
#
_symmetry.space_group_name_H-M   'P 1'
#
loop_
_entity.id
_entity.type
_entity.pdbx_description
1 polymer ?
#
loop_
_entity_poly.entity_id
_entity_poly.type
_entity_poly.pdbx_seq_one_letter_code
_entity_poly.pdbx_strand_id
1 'polypeptide(L)'
;MTRFRETLMFGIIAIIIWLTALFFVSQSGCLTTLFHTKLLPVYTVVIFGLISAGIVIYRVLTFNDCPEANQELQKQIEQAKADLRSKGFIFPNSAETTHKKAD
;
A
#
# COMPACT_ATOMS: atom_id res chain seq x y z
N MET A 1 11.66 12.11 8.61
CA MET A 1 10.71 12.39 9.70
C MET A 1 9.78 13.60 9.46
N THR A 2 10.11 14.57 8.61
CA THR A 2 9.27 15.77 8.38
C THR A 2 8.09 15.54 7.41
N ARG A 3 8.20 14.61 6.46
CA ARG A 3 7.16 14.32 5.44
C ARG A 3 5.80 13.91 6.02
N PHE A 4 5.82 13.15 7.12
CA PHE A 4 4.60 12.76 7.83
C PHE A 4 3.93 13.96 8.49
N ARG A 5 4.72 14.79 9.19
CA ARG A 5 4.26 16.03 9.84
C ARG A 5 3.67 17.01 8.83
N GLU A 6 4.33 17.20 7.69
CA GLU A 6 3.90 18.10 6.64
C GLU A 6 2.53 17.69 6.04
N THR A 7 2.36 16.41 5.73
CA THR A 7 1.07 15.86 5.22
C THR A 7 -0.04 15.98 6.26
N LEU A 8 0.28 15.74 7.53
CA LEU A 8 -0.66 15.86 8.65
C LEU A 8 -1.15 17.30 8.81
N MET A 9 -0.28 18.29 8.65
CA MET A 9 -0.69 19.72 8.70
C MET A 9 -1.66 20.07 7.57
N PHE A 10 -1.40 19.64 6.33
CA PHE A 10 -2.32 19.86 5.21
C PHE A 10 -3.68 19.19 5.45
N GLY A 11 -3.69 17.97 5.98
CA GLY A 11 -4.93 17.26 6.34
C GLY A 11 -5.75 18.00 7.40
N ILE A 12 -5.10 18.51 8.45
CA ILE A 12 -5.78 19.27 9.50
C ILE A 12 -6.37 20.58 8.95
N ILE A 13 -5.62 21.32 8.14
CA ILE A 13 -6.10 22.58 7.54
C ILE A 13 -7.33 22.31 6.65
N ALA A 14 -7.30 21.25 5.85
CA ALA A 14 -8.44 20.84 5.02
C ALA A 14 -9.69 20.49 5.87
N ILE A 15 -9.50 19.79 6.99
CA ILE A 15 -10.59 19.48 7.94
C ILE A 15 -11.16 20.76 8.57
N ILE A 16 -10.30 21.70 8.97
CA ILE A 16 -10.73 22.99 9.53
C ILE A 16 -11.56 23.76 8.51
N ILE A 17 -11.11 23.84 7.25
CA ILE A 17 -11.85 24.49 6.16
C ILE A 17 -13.21 23.82 5.94
N TRP A 18 -13.27 22.49 6.02
CA TRP A 18 -14.54 21.77 5.88
C TRP A 18 -15.50 22.03 7.06
N LEU A 19 -14.99 22.06 8.29
CA LEU A 19 -15.79 22.37 9.48
C LEU A 19 -16.31 23.80 9.47
N THR A 20 -15.51 24.78 9.04
CA THR A 20 -15.98 26.17 8.90
C THR A 20 -17.03 26.30 7.80
N ALA A 21 -16.88 25.60 6.68
CA ALA A 21 -17.90 25.54 5.62
C ALA A 21 -19.21 24.92 6.13
N LEU A 22 -19.16 23.86 6.95
CA LEU A 22 -20.34 23.26 7.56
C LEU A 22 -21.07 24.24 8.49
N PHE A 23 -20.32 24.96 9.34
CA PHE A 23 -20.90 25.95 10.26
C PHE A 23 -21.60 27.09 9.50
N PHE A 24 -20.98 27.55 8.42
CA PHE A 24 -21.54 28.59 7.55
C PHE A 24 -22.81 28.14 6.81
N VAL A 25 -22.83 26.91 6.29
CA VAL A 25 -24.01 26.32 5.65
C VAL A 25 -25.15 26.10 6.67
N SER A 26 -24.81 25.70 7.90
CA SER A 26 -25.79 25.55 8.98
C SER A 26 -26.48 26.87 9.33
N GLN A 27 -25.75 27.98 9.28
CA GLN A 27 -26.31 29.30 9.59
C GLN A 27 -27.19 29.85 8.45
N SER A 28 -26.95 29.44 7.20
CA SER A 28 -27.70 29.90 6.03
C SER A 28 -29.01 29.14 5.76
N GLY A 29 -29.34 28.12 6.57
CA GLY A 29 -30.66 27.47 6.59
C GLY A 29 -31.02 26.64 5.34
N CYS A 30 -30.08 26.40 4.44
CA CYS A 30 -30.32 25.64 3.20
C CYS A 30 -30.11 24.13 3.42
N LEU A 31 -31.21 23.37 3.45
CA LEU A 31 -31.20 21.93 3.75
C LEU A 31 -30.50 21.10 2.66
N THR A 32 -30.70 21.43 1.37
CA THR A 32 -30.13 20.68 0.24
C THR A 32 -28.59 20.74 0.23
N THR A 33 -28.02 21.91 0.51
CA THR A 33 -26.57 22.11 0.55
C THR A 33 -25.95 21.40 1.76
N LEU A 34 -26.65 21.36 2.89
CA LEU A 34 -26.17 20.73 4.13
C LEU A 34 -25.89 19.23 3.94
N PHE A 35 -26.78 18.50 3.26
CA PHE A 35 -26.57 17.08 2.97
C PHE A 35 -25.35 16.84 2.08
N HIS A 36 -25.20 17.64 1.02
CA HIS A 36 -24.06 17.49 0.09
C HIS A 36 -22.72 17.81 0.77
N THR A 37 -22.65 18.91 1.55
CA THR A 37 -21.44 19.29 2.29
C THR A 37 -21.07 18.25 3.36
N LYS A 38 -22.05 17.61 4.00
CA LYS A 38 -21.82 16.53 4.98
C LYS A 38 -21.31 15.23 4.34
N LEU A 39 -21.77 14.92 3.13
CA LEU A 39 -21.36 13.72 2.39
C LEU A 39 -20.03 13.87 1.64
N LEU A 40 -19.59 15.10 1.38
CA LEU A 40 -18.33 15.42 0.69
C LEU A 40 -17.09 14.66 1.23
N PRO A 41 -16.82 14.59 2.56
CA PRO A 41 -15.69 13.81 3.10
C PRO A 41 -15.85 12.30 2.90
N VAL A 42 -17.09 11.80 2.85
CA VAL A 42 -17.35 10.38 2.62
C VAL A 42 -17.00 10.03 1.18
N TYR A 43 -17.37 10.88 0.22
CA TYR A 43 -17.01 10.68 -1.18
C TYR A 43 -15.50 10.70 -1.40
N THR A 44 -14.76 11.62 -0.77
CA THR A 44 -13.30 11.65 -0.88
C THR A 44 -12.64 10.41 -0.29
N VAL A 45 -13.12 9.90 0.86
CA VAL A 45 -12.59 8.66 1.45
C VAL A 45 -12.88 7.46 0.56
N VAL A 46 -14.09 7.36 -0.01
CA VAL A 46 -14.45 6.25 -0.91
C VAL A 46 -13.59 6.26 -2.18
N ILE A 47 -13.46 7.42 -2.84
CA ILE A 47 -12.63 7.56 -4.04
C ILE A 47 -11.17 7.25 -3.72
N PHE A 48 -10.65 7.78 -2.61
CA PHE A 48 -9.28 7.49 -2.16
C PHE A 48 -9.07 6.00 -1.89
N GLY A 49 -10.02 5.34 -1.25
CA GLY A 49 -10.00 3.90 -1.01
C GLY A 49 -9.99 3.09 -2.30
N LEU A 50 -10.82 3.45 -3.28
CA LEU A 50 -10.86 2.80 -4.59
C LEU A 50 -9.55 2.97 -5.36
N ILE A 51 -8.99 4.18 -5.37
CA ILE A 51 -7.69 4.46 -6.02
C ILE A 51 -6.58 3.67 -5.32
N SER A 52 -6.55 3.67 -3.99
CA SER A 52 -5.56 2.94 -3.21
C SER A 52 -5.63 1.44 -3.48
N ALA A 53 -6.83 0.86 -3.43
CA ALA A 53 -7.04 -0.55 -3.75
C ALA A 53 -6.63 -0.89 -5.19
N GLY A 54 -6.98 -0.04 -6.16
CA GLY A 54 -6.59 -0.21 -7.55
C GLY A 54 -5.07 -0.19 -7.75
N ILE A 55 -4.35 0.72 -7.07
CA ILE A 55 -2.88 0.77 -7.12
C ILE A 55 -2.26 -0.47 -6.48
N VAL A 56 -2.80 -0.93 -5.35
CA VAL A 56 -2.30 -2.14 -4.68
C VAL A 56 -2.51 -3.35 -5.58
N ILE A 57 -3.72 -3.53 -6.12
CA ILE A 57 -4.03 -4.63 -7.05
C ILE A 57 -3.12 -4.56 -8.28
N TYR A 58 -3.00 -3.38 -8.91
CA TYR A 58 -2.12 -3.19 -10.07
C TYR A 58 -0.68 -3.56 -9.76
N ARG A 59 -0.14 -3.11 -8.62
CA ARG A 59 1.24 -3.45 -8.21
C ARG A 59 1.41 -4.92 -7.90
N VAL A 60 0.42 -5.56 -7.26
CA VAL A 60 0.45 -7.00 -6.96
C VAL A 60 0.43 -7.80 -8.26
N LEU A 61 -0.40 -7.41 -9.24
CA LEU A 61 -0.42 -8.04 -10.55
C LEU A 61 0.90 -7.83 -11.31
N THR A 62 1.46 -6.62 -11.29
CA THR A 62 2.76 -6.32 -11.92
C THR A 62 3.94 -7.04 -11.26
N PHE A 63 3.90 -7.31 -9.95
CA PHE A 63 4.99 -8.03 -9.26
C PHE A 63 5.08 -9.51 -9.66
N ASN A 64 3.98 -10.10 -10.16
CA ASN A 64 3.96 -11.47 -10.67
C ASN A 64 4.76 -11.63 -11.97
N ASP A 65 4.86 -10.56 -12.77
CA ASP A 65 5.39 -10.63 -14.14
C ASP A 65 6.84 -10.11 -14.26
N CYS A 66 7.67 -10.30 -13.23
CA CYS A 66 9.10 -9.98 -13.31
C CYS A 66 9.98 -11.25 -13.38
N PRO A 67 9.96 -12.00 -14.50
CA PRO A 67 10.86 -13.13 -14.70
C PRO A 67 12.33 -12.69 -14.71
N GLU A 68 12.61 -11.45 -15.13
CA GLU A 68 13.97 -10.91 -15.26
C GLU A 68 14.64 -10.65 -13.91
N ALA A 69 13.94 -9.99 -12.97
CA ALA A 69 14.48 -9.76 -11.62
C ALA A 69 14.61 -11.07 -10.81
N ASN A 70 13.71 -12.03 -11.02
CA ASN A 70 13.82 -13.35 -10.39
C ASN A 70 15.04 -14.12 -10.94
N GLN A 71 15.33 -14.04 -12.25
CA GLN A 71 16.50 -14.70 -12.84
C GLN A 71 17.83 -14.13 -12.33
N GLU A 72 17.92 -12.81 -12.15
CA GLU A 72 19.11 -12.18 -11.59
C GLU A 72 19.31 -12.59 -10.13
N LEU A 73 18.24 -12.61 -9.33
CA LEU A 73 18.27 -13.08 -7.94
C LEU A 73 18.63 -14.57 -7.83
N GLN A 74 18.10 -15.43 -8.71
CA GLN A 74 18.42 -16.85 -8.76
C GLN A 74 19.91 -17.09 -9.04
N LYS A 75 20.51 -16.34 -9.98
CA LYS A 75 21.95 -16.40 -10.24
C LYS A 75 22.78 -16.02 -9.01
N GLN A 76 22.38 -14.99 -8.28
CA GLN A 76 23.08 -14.59 -7.05
C GLN A 76 22.97 -15.67 -5.96
N ILE A 77 21.83 -16.38 -5.88
CA ILE A 77 21.64 -17.51 -4.96
C ILE A 77 22.55 -18.70 -5.32
N GLU A 78 22.66 -19.04 -6.62
CA GLU A 78 23.55 -20.12 -7.06
C GLU A 78 25.01 -19.82 -6.77
N GLN A 79 25.46 -18.59 -7.02
CA GLN A 79 26.81 -18.14 -6.70
C GLN A 79 27.08 -18.18 -5.18
N ALA A 80 26.16 -17.67 -4.36
CA ALA A 80 26.27 -17.73 -2.91
C ALA A 80 26.29 -19.19 -2.40
N LYS A 81 25.51 -20.09 -3.00
CA LYS A 81 25.50 -21.51 -2.65
C LYS A 81 26.81 -22.21 -3.02
N ALA A 82 27.43 -21.85 -4.13
CA ALA A 82 28.75 -22.35 -4.52
C ALA A 82 29.85 -21.89 -3.54
N ASP A 83 29.83 -20.61 -3.14
CA ASP A 83 30.74 -20.06 -2.15
C ASP A 83 30.54 -20.65 -0.75
N LEU A 84 29.32 -20.96 -0.37
CA LEU A 84 29.04 -21.62 0.91
C LEU A 84 29.43 -23.11 0.88
N ARG A 85 29.30 -23.79 -0.27
CA ARG A 85 29.84 -25.15 -0.46
C ARG A 85 31.36 -25.19 -0.41
N SER A 86 32.05 -24.21 -1.01
CA SER A 86 33.51 -24.13 -0.92
C SER A 86 34.01 -23.88 0.51
N LYS A 87 33.17 -23.23 1.34
CA LYS A 87 33.37 -23.08 2.79
C LYS A 87 32.93 -24.29 3.63
N GLY A 88 32.48 -25.38 3.01
CA GLY A 88 32.17 -26.65 3.69
C GLY A 88 30.73 -26.80 4.18
N PHE A 89 29.80 -25.92 3.79
CA PHE A 89 28.38 -26.06 4.15
C PHE A 89 27.65 -27.03 3.20
N ILE A 90 26.95 -28.01 3.77
CA ILE A 90 26.12 -28.98 3.03
C ILE A 90 24.66 -28.53 3.11
N PHE A 91 24.11 -28.05 2.00
CA PHE A 91 22.69 -27.73 1.91
C PHE A 91 21.88 -28.99 1.54
N PRO A 92 20.91 -29.41 2.36
CA PRO A 92 19.91 -30.40 1.93
C PRO A 92 19.10 -29.83 0.74
N ASN A 93 18.68 -30.71 -0.16
CA ASN A 93 17.98 -30.31 -1.38
C ASN A 93 16.59 -29.75 -1.01
N SER A 94 16.42 -28.42 -1.11
CA SER A 94 15.22 -27.69 -0.69
C SER A 94 13.99 -27.94 -1.58
N ALA A 95 14.09 -28.83 -2.56
CA ALA A 95 12.96 -29.30 -3.36
C ALA A 95 12.09 -30.35 -2.64
N GLU A 96 12.55 -30.91 -1.51
CA GLU A 96 11.88 -32.03 -0.83
C GLU A 96 11.13 -31.63 0.45
N THR A 97 11.37 -30.43 0.99
CA THR A 97 10.79 -29.99 2.28
C THR A 97 9.43 -29.30 2.20
N THR A 98 8.92 -28.99 1.02
CA THR A 98 7.57 -28.40 0.87
C THR A 98 6.44 -29.44 0.88
N HIS A 99 6.73 -30.74 0.84
CA HIS A 99 5.70 -31.79 0.84
C HIS A 99 5.60 -32.58 2.16
N LYS A 100 6.54 -32.44 3.11
CA LYS A 100 6.56 -33.24 4.36
C LYS A 100 6.05 -32.50 5.61
N LYS A 101 5.38 -31.35 5.45
CA LYS A 101 4.77 -30.61 6.58
C LYS A 101 3.24 -30.54 6.48
N ALA A 102 2.65 -31.44 5.69
CA ALA A 102 1.21 -31.57 5.51
C ALA A 102 0.69 -32.99 5.87
N ASP A 103 1.47 -33.75 6.66
CA ASP A 103 1.08 -35.03 7.24
C ASP A 103 1.21 -34.97 8.77
#